data_AF-A0A1F9A379-F1
#
_entry.id   AF-A0A1F9A379-F1
#
_cell.length_a   1.000
_cell.length_b   1.000
_cell.length_c   1.000
_cell.angle_alpha   90.00
_cell.angle_beta   90.00
_cell.angle_gamma   90.00
#
_symmetry.space_group_name_H-M   'P 1'
#
loop_
_entity.id
_entity.type
_entity.pdbx_description
1 polymer ?
#
loop_
_entity_poly.entity_id
_entity_poly.type
_entity_poly.pdbx_seq_one_letter_code
_entity_poly.pdbx_strand_id
1 'polypeptide(L)'
;MLWGAAFTIGQNALTAVPEKIFPLLKPAMKVAYGSEAAAEFLQADGKSLNWQWTAPVVKRYHEHSLLKDSYVLCDILFPYLFNANSTDHVGDVTLESRIYSAVTGVEMSLEESYRRGEMICTLERALAVRDGRTRKDDHLHDLYFEKEDAGGRKYAREDLERSKSEYYQLMGWEVESGIPAASTLERLGLKEVAEGLKKRGLLRKES
;
A
#
# COMPACT_ATOMS: atom_id res chain seq x y z
N MET A 1 -9.27 16.13 11.39
CA MET A 1 -8.55 15.45 12.49
C MET A 1 -9.15 14.05 12.64
N LEU A 2 -8.34 13.00 12.48
CA LEU A 2 -8.66 11.54 12.37
C LEU A 2 -9.12 11.01 10.97
N TRP A 3 -8.35 11.22 9.89
CA TRP A 3 -8.93 11.01 8.54
C TRP A 3 -7.97 10.63 7.39
N GLY A 4 -6.78 10.07 7.64
CA GLY A 4 -5.86 9.65 6.56
C GLY A 4 -6.24 8.32 5.91
N ALA A 5 -6.29 7.24 6.69
CA ALA A 5 -6.70 5.91 6.20
C ALA A 5 -8.23 5.73 6.15
N ALA A 6 -8.99 6.35 7.06
CA ALA A 6 -10.45 6.18 7.12
C ALA A 6 -11.20 6.81 5.92
N PHE A 7 -10.60 7.77 5.20
CA PHE A 7 -11.16 8.27 3.93
C PHE A 7 -10.87 7.35 2.74
N THR A 8 -9.80 6.54 2.78
CA THR A 8 -9.47 5.57 1.73
C THR A 8 -10.17 4.22 1.89
N ILE A 9 -10.63 3.87 3.09
CA ILE A 9 -11.40 2.65 3.39
C ILE A 9 -12.70 3.00 4.11
N GLY A 10 -13.67 3.51 3.34
CA GLY A 10 -14.89 4.15 3.83
C GLY A 10 -15.64 3.40 4.93
N GLN A 11 -16.01 4.12 5.99
CA GLN A 11 -16.79 3.60 7.11
C GLN A 11 -18.08 4.39 7.39
N ASN A 12 -19.22 3.76 7.06
CA ASN A 12 -20.61 4.02 7.47
C ASN A 12 -21.50 4.95 6.60
N ALA A 13 -22.81 4.94 6.91
CA ALA A 13 -23.90 5.64 6.20
C ALA A 13 -23.75 7.18 6.14
N LEU A 14 -22.83 7.77 6.91
CA LEU A 14 -22.47 9.20 6.88
C LEU A 14 -21.20 9.49 6.05
N THR A 15 -20.46 8.47 5.62
CA THR A 15 -19.15 8.60 4.96
C THR A 15 -19.09 7.91 3.59
N ALA A 16 -20.23 7.62 2.96
CA ALA A 16 -20.23 7.32 1.54
C ALA A 16 -19.62 8.55 0.85
N VAL A 17 -18.41 8.39 0.32
CA VAL A 17 -17.74 9.39 -0.50
C VAL A 17 -18.73 9.74 -1.61
N PRO A 18 -19.36 10.93 -1.60
CA PRO A 18 -20.50 11.19 -2.47
C PRO A 18 -20.07 11.01 -3.92
N GLU A 19 -20.82 10.31 -4.78
CA GLU A 19 -20.39 10.02 -6.16
C GLU A 19 -19.90 11.27 -6.92
N LYS A 20 -20.48 12.43 -6.61
CA LYS A 20 -20.07 13.75 -7.11
C LYS A 20 -18.60 14.14 -6.86
N ILE A 21 -17.91 13.49 -5.91
CA ILE A 21 -16.50 13.75 -5.60
C ILE A 21 -15.56 12.85 -6.40
N PHE A 22 -16.04 11.72 -6.96
CA PHE A 22 -15.18 10.84 -7.75
C PHE A 22 -14.53 11.55 -8.94
N PRO A 23 -15.23 12.41 -9.73
CA PRO A 23 -14.57 13.20 -10.77
C PRO A 23 -13.46 14.11 -10.24
N LEU A 24 -13.59 14.62 -9.01
CA LEU A 24 -12.58 15.48 -8.37
C LEU A 24 -11.37 14.67 -7.87
N LEU A 25 -11.55 13.38 -7.55
CA LEU A 25 -10.48 12.50 -7.09
C LEU A 25 -9.70 11.86 -8.23
N LYS A 26 -10.32 11.65 -9.41
CA LYS A 26 -9.70 10.97 -10.57
C LYS A 26 -8.30 11.51 -10.92
N PRO A 27 -8.06 12.83 -11.01
CA PRO A 27 -6.72 13.35 -11.28
C PRO A 27 -5.70 12.97 -10.20
N ALA A 28 -6.05 13.14 -8.92
CA ALA A 28 -5.19 12.79 -7.80
C ALA A 28 -4.87 11.28 -7.77
N MET A 29 -5.86 10.42 -8.04
CA MET A 29 -5.69 8.97 -8.08
C MET A 29 -4.79 8.53 -9.24
N LYS A 30 -4.89 9.19 -10.39
CA LYS A 30 -4.00 8.95 -11.54
C LYS A 30 -2.55 9.27 -11.21
N VAL A 31 -2.29 10.39 -10.53
CA VAL A 31 -0.94 10.79 -10.13
C VAL A 31 -0.40 9.86 -9.04
N ALA A 32 -1.22 9.53 -8.04
CA ALA A 32 -0.79 8.70 -6.92
C ALA A 32 -0.58 7.23 -7.32
N TYR A 33 -1.51 6.65 -8.07
CA TYR A 33 -1.63 5.20 -8.31
C TYR A 33 -1.54 4.80 -9.79
N GLY A 34 -1.34 5.75 -10.71
CA GLY A 34 -1.18 5.49 -12.14
C GLY A 34 -2.49 5.31 -12.92
N SER A 35 -3.65 5.35 -12.25
CA SER A 35 -4.96 5.14 -12.89
C SER A 35 -6.06 5.96 -12.24
N GLU A 36 -6.90 6.61 -13.06
CA GLU A 36 -8.10 7.30 -12.60
C GLU A 36 -9.14 6.34 -12.01
N ALA A 37 -9.16 5.09 -12.51
CA ALA A 37 -10.08 4.07 -12.01
C ALA A 37 -9.77 3.63 -10.57
N ALA A 38 -8.60 3.98 -10.02
CA ALA A 38 -8.34 3.83 -8.59
C ALA A 38 -9.24 4.73 -7.70
N ALA A 39 -9.95 5.71 -8.28
CA ALA A 39 -11.00 6.46 -7.59
C ALA A 39 -12.31 5.66 -7.39
N GLU A 40 -12.46 4.52 -8.07
CA GLU A 40 -13.69 3.73 -8.13
C GLU A 40 -13.61 2.58 -7.11
N PHE A 41 -13.74 2.93 -5.82
CA PHE A 41 -13.61 1.99 -4.70
C PHE A 41 -14.73 0.95 -4.61
N LEU A 42 -15.88 1.25 -5.20
CA LEU A 42 -17.06 0.39 -5.22
C LEU A 42 -17.36 -0.04 -6.65
N GLN A 43 -17.96 -1.21 -6.80
CA GLN A 43 -18.55 -1.64 -8.06
C GLN A 43 -19.83 -0.84 -8.36
N ALA A 44 -20.37 -1.03 -9.57
CA ALA A 44 -21.59 -0.36 -10.03
C ALA A 44 -22.83 -0.64 -9.15
N ASP A 45 -22.79 -1.69 -8.32
CA ASP A 45 -23.84 -2.01 -7.35
C ASP A 45 -23.86 -1.10 -6.11
N GLY A 46 -22.83 -0.25 -5.94
CA GLY A 46 -22.67 0.64 -4.79
C GLY A 46 -22.41 -0.06 -3.45
N LYS A 47 -22.20 -1.39 -3.46
CA LYS A 47 -22.07 -2.22 -2.26
C LYS A 47 -20.79 -3.05 -2.24
N SER A 48 -20.44 -3.64 -3.37
CA SER A 48 -19.26 -4.48 -3.48
C SER A 48 -18.02 -3.63 -3.65
N LEU A 49 -16.91 -3.98 -2.97
CA LEU A 49 -15.63 -3.34 -3.23
C LEU A 49 -15.11 -3.68 -4.61
N ASN A 50 -14.41 -2.72 -5.22
CA ASN A 50 -13.63 -2.95 -6.43
C ASN A 50 -12.21 -3.43 -6.06
N TRP A 51 -12.03 -4.74 -5.98
CA TRP A 51 -10.77 -5.36 -5.58
C TRP A 51 -9.64 -5.24 -6.60
N GLN A 52 -9.93 -4.80 -7.84
CA GLN A 52 -8.94 -4.65 -8.91
C GLN A 52 -7.76 -3.75 -8.50
N TRP A 53 -8.05 -2.70 -7.72
CA TRP A 53 -7.07 -1.69 -7.33
C TRP A 53 -6.42 -1.97 -5.98
N THR A 54 -6.88 -3.00 -5.25
CA THR A 54 -6.44 -3.25 -3.88
C THR A 54 -4.94 -3.48 -3.81
N ALA A 55 -4.39 -4.42 -4.57
CA ALA A 55 -2.96 -4.73 -4.54
C ALA A 55 -2.06 -3.54 -4.94
N PRO A 56 -2.29 -2.83 -6.08
CA PRO A 56 -1.45 -1.70 -6.47
C PRO A 56 -1.59 -0.48 -5.53
N VAL A 57 -2.79 -0.20 -5.02
CA VAL A 57 -3.00 0.89 -4.05
C VAL A 57 -2.31 0.57 -2.73
N VAL A 58 -2.44 -0.65 -2.21
CA VAL A 58 -1.78 -1.07 -0.97
C VAL A 58 -0.25 -1.05 -1.13
N LYS A 59 0.29 -1.49 -2.27
CA LYS A 59 1.72 -1.37 -2.56
C LYS A 59 2.19 0.07 -2.49
N ARG A 60 1.53 0.97 -3.22
CA ARG A 60 1.89 2.39 -3.22
C ARG A 60 1.73 3.02 -1.84
N TYR A 61 0.71 2.63 -1.08
CA TYR A 61 0.52 3.07 0.30
C TYR A 61 1.68 2.64 1.20
N HIS A 62 2.17 1.40 1.10
CA HIS A 62 3.34 0.93 1.88
C HIS A 62 4.65 1.61 1.44
N GLU A 63 4.87 1.79 0.13
CA GLU A 63 6.03 2.54 -0.40
C GLU A 63 6.09 3.97 0.14
N HIS A 64 4.94 4.57 0.37
CA HIS A 64 4.83 5.93 0.86
C HIS A 64 4.90 5.99 2.39
N SER A 65 4.00 5.29 3.06
CA SER A 65 3.74 5.47 4.50
C SER A 65 4.92 5.06 5.37
N LEU A 66 5.61 3.97 5.03
CA LEU A 66 6.73 3.47 5.83
C LEU A 66 7.96 4.39 5.76
N LEU A 67 8.19 5.01 4.59
CA LEU A 67 9.24 6.02 4.46
C LEU A 67 8.85 7.31 5.20
N LYS A 68 7.60 7.76 5.04
CA LYS A 68 7.04 8.91 5.75
C LYS A 68 7.17 8.76 7.28
N ASP A 69 6.92 7.57 7.82
CA ASP A 69 7.09 7.27 9.25
C ASP A 69 8.55 7.41 9.71
N SER A 70 9.51 7.11 8.84
CA SER A 70 10.94 7.30 9.12
C SER A 70 11.34 8.78 9.23
N TYR A 71 10.55 9.69 8.65
CA TYR A 71 10.76 11.14 8.73
C TYR A 71 9.80 11.84 9.71
N VAL A 72 8.93 11.08 10.40
CA VAL A 72 7.98 11.58 11.41
C VAL A 72 7.02 12.63 10.85
N LEU A 73 6.59 12.47 9.59
CA LEU A 73 5.57 13.32 8.98
C LEU A 73 4.15 12.84 9.33
N CYS A 74 3.23 13.79 9.47
CA CYS A 74 1.87 13.54 9.95
C CYS A 74 1.00 12.78 8.93
N ASP A 75 0.36 11.68 9.36
CA ASP A 75 -0.62 10.90 8.56
C ASP A 75 -1.88 11.67 8.14
N ILE A 76 -2.14 12.82 8.76
CA ILE A 76 -3.31 13.64 8.40
C ILE A 76 -3.00 14.47 7.15
N LEU A 77 -1.75 14.88 6.97
CA LEU A 77 -1.35 15.79 5.90
C LEU A 77 -0.64 15.08 4.74
N PHE A 78 0.06 13.98 5.03
CA PHE A 78 0.88 13.26 4.07
C PHE A 78 0.31 11.85 3.82
N PRO A 79 0.30 11.36 2.56
CA PRO A 79 0.76 12.07 1.36
C PRO A 79 -0.18 13.23 0.99
N TYR A 80 0.40 14.34 0.54
CA TYR A 80 -0.38 15.51 0.13
C TYR A 80 -0.96 15.29 -1.27
N LEU A 81 -1.99 14.43 -1.38
CA LEU A 81 -2.57 13.99 -2.65
C LEU A 81 -3.63 14.93 -3.23
N PHE A 82 -4.24 15.77 -2.39
CA PHE A 82 -5.38 16.60 -2.79
C PHE A 82 -5.17 18.07 -2.41
N ASN A 83 -5.37 18.97 -3.38
CA ASN A 83 -5.28 20.41 -3.17
C ASN A 83 -6.60 21.09 -3.56
N ALA A 84 -7.41 21.46 -2.57
CA ALA A 84 -8.70 22.11 -2.82
C ALA A 84 -8.59 23.45 -3.59
N ASN A 85 -7.40 24.07 -3.60
CA ASN A 85 -7.17 25.37 -4.21
C ASN A 85 -6.57 25.29 -5.62
N SER A 86 -6.20 24.10 -6.13
CA SER A 86 -5.76 23.93 -7.52
C SER A 86 -6.96 23.61 -8.43
N THR A 87 -6.83 23.95 -9.71
CA THR A 87 -7.88 23.72 -10.72
C THR A 87 -8.12 22.23 -11.01
N ASP A 88 -7.10 21.40 -10.84
CA ASP A 88 -7.13 19.95 -11.06
C ASP A 88 -7.28 19.14 -9.76
N HIS A 89 -7.27 19.84 -8.62
CA HIS A 89 -7.26 19.29 -7.27
C HIS A 89 -6.10 18.34 -6.93
N VAL A 90 -5.05 18.29 -7.75
CA VAL A 90 -3.88 17.46 -7.52
C VAL A 90 -2.96 18.10 -6.47
N GLY A 91 -2.61 17.33 -5.45
CA GLY A 91 -1.60 17.74 -4.48
C GLY A 91 -0.16 17.44 -4.93
N ASP A 92 0.82 18.05 -4.26
CA ASP A 92 2.24 17.86 -4.55
C ASP A 92 2.77 16.55 -3.93
N VAL A 93 2.78 15.49 -4.74
CA VAL A 93 3.34 14.17 -4.37
C VAL A 93 4.86 14.18 -4.16
N THR A 94 5.56 15.24 -4.58
CA THR A 94 7.02 15.37 -4.40
C THR A 94 7.40 16.09 -3.10
N LEU A 95 6.42 16.62 -2.37
CA LEU A 95 6.65 17.47 -1.20
C LEU A 95 7.55 16.78 -0.16
N GLU A 96 7.35 15.49 0.07
CA GLU A 96 8.12 14.73 1.06
C GLU A 96 9.56 14.51 0.65
N SER A 97 9.81 14.15 -0.62
CA SER A 97 11.17 13.96 -1.11
C SER A 97 11.95 15.28 -1.15
N ARG A 98 11.25 16.40 -1.42
CA ARG A 98 11.80 17.76 -1.35
C ARG A 98 12.11 18.18 0.09
N ILE A 99 11.22 17.90 1.05
CA ILE A 99 11.47 18.17 2.48
C ILE A 99 12.70 17.37 2.95
N TYR A 100 12.74 16.07 2.64
CA TYR A 100 13.89 15.23 2.95
C TYR A 100 15.20 15.81 2.38
N SER A 101 15.19 16.21 1.09
CA SER A 101 16.39 16.76 0.44
C SER A 101 16.82 18.08 1.07
N ALA A 102 15.88 18.97 1.36
CA ALA A 102 16.16 20.27 1.99
C ALA A 102 16.73 20.13 3.41
N VAL A 103 16.26 19.15 4.18
CA VAL A 103 16.71 18.94 5.57
C VAL A 103 18.03 18.18 5.64
N THR A 104 18.20 17.13 4.84
CA THR A 104 19.36 16.24 4.92
C THR A 104 20.53 16.64 4.03
N GLY A 105 20.28 17.49 3.01
CA GLY A 105 21.24 17.78 1.95
C GLY A 105 21.46 16.63 0.97
N VAL A 106 20.69 15.54 1.07
CA VAL A 106 20.76 14.39 0.16
C VAL A 106 19.60 14.46 -0.82
N GLU A 107 19.91 14.63 -2.10
CA GLU A 107 18.90 14.65 -3.16
C GLU A 107 18.08 13.36 -3.21
N MET A 108 16.76 13.49 -3.25
CA MET A 108 15.83 12.37 -3.38
C MET A 108 14.72 12.70 -4.40
N SER A 109 14.68 11.91 -5.47
CA SER A 109 13.57 11.92 -6.40
C SER A 109 12.34 11.20 -5.82
N LEU A 110 11.17 11.43 -6.42
CA LEU A 110 9.95 10.71 -6.06
C LEU A 110 10.12 9.18 -6.25
N GLU A 111 10.70 8.76 -7.37
CA GLU A 111 10.93 7.34 -7.66
C GLU A 111 11.88 6.68 -6.65
N GLU A 112 12.95 7.37 -6.24
CA GLU A 112 13.84 6.86 -5.20
C GLU A 112 13.15 6.80 -3.84
N SER A 113 12.24 7.75 -3.55
CA SER A 113 11.44 7.69 -2.33
C SER A 113 10.56 6.43 -2.28
N TYR A 114 9.88 6.09 -3.38
CA TYR A 114 9.11 4.84 -3.47
C TYR A 114 10.00 3.60 -3.36
N ARG A 115 11.18 3.61 -4.01
CA ARG A 115 12.15 2.50 -3.90
C ARG A 115 12.63 2.28 -2.46
N ARG A 116 12.85 3.35 -1.70
CA ARG A 116 13.23 3.28 -0.29
C ARG A 116 12.11 2.76 0.60
N GLY A 117 10.86 3.17 0.36
CA GLY A 117 9.72 2.59 1.07
C GLY A 117 9.49 1.12 0.73
N GLU A 118 9.65 0.70 -0.53
CA GLU A 118 9.64 -0.71 -0.94
C GLU A 118 10.70 -1.52 -0.19
N MET A 119 11.91 -0.96 -0.06
CA MET A 119 13.00 -1.54 0.72
C MET A 119 12.63 -1.70 2.20
N ILE A 120 12.08 -0.67 2.86
CA ILE A 120 11.67 -0.73 4.27
C ILE A 120 10.57 -1.79 4.45
N CYS A 121 9.53 -1.77 3.61
CA CYS A 121 8.44 -2.76 3.65
C CYS A 121 8.97 -4.19 3.52
N THR A 122 9.89 -4.40 2.59
CA THR A 122 10.50 -5.71 2.35
C THR A 122 11.39 -6.15 3.50
N LEU A 123 12.13 -5.22 4.11
CA LEU A 123 12.96 -5.47 5.29
C LEU A 123 12.09 -5.89 6.49
N GLU A 124 11.01 -5.16 6.77
CA GLU A 124 10.04 -5.51 7.82
C GLU A 124 9.43 -6.89 7.57
N ARG A 125 9.05 -7.19 6.32
CA ARG A 125 8.57 -8.51 5.95
C ARG A 125 9.62 -9.59 6.20
N ALA A 126 10.87 -9.36 5.83
CA ALA A 126 11.96 -10.31 6.04
C ALA A 126 12.22 -10.58 7.54
N LEU A 127 12.12 -9.55 8.39
CA LEU A 127 12.20 -9.70 9.84
C LEU A 127 11.02 -10.52 10.39
N ALA A 128 9.80 -10.25 9.92
CA ALA A 128 8.63 -11.03 10.32
C ALA A 128 8.75 -12.50 9.88
N VAL A 129 9.24 -12.77 8.68
CA VAL A 129 9.51 -14.13 8.17
C VAL A 129 10.58 -14.83 9.00
N ARG A 130 11.67 -14.13 9.35
CA ARG A 130 12.70 -14.65 10.27
C ARG A 130 12.09 -15.11 11.59
N ASP A 131 11.07 -14.40 12.06
CA ASP A 131 10.38 -14.66 13.33
C ASP A 131 9.17 -15.61 13.18
N GLY A 132 8.99 -16.20 11.99
CA GLY A 132 8.03 -17.28 11.75
C GLY A 132 6.72 -16.83 11.07
N ARG A 133 6.57 -15.56 10.70
CA ARG A 133 5.37 -15.10 9.97
C ARG A 133 5.32 -15.70 8.56
N THR A 134 4.14 -16.13 8.16
CA THR A 134 3.86 -16.75 6.87
C THR A 134 2.65 -16.10 6.19
N ARG A 135 2.38 -16.47 4.94
CA ARG A 135 1.12 -16.13 4.25
C ARG A 135 -0.15 -16.45 5.05
N LYS A 136 -0.15 -17.45 5.93
CA LYS A 136 -1.32 -17.85 6.71
C LYS A 136 -1.70 -16.81 7.77
N ASP A 137 -0.71 -16.05 8.25
CA ASP A 137 -0.89 -15.02 9.28
C ASP A 137 -1.41 -13.69 8.69
N ASP A 138 -1.30 -13.52 7.37
CA ASP A 138 -1.82 -12.38 6.62
C ASP A 138 -3.32 -12.60 6.34
N HIS A 139 -4.13 -12.53 7.40
CA HIS A 139 -5.56 -12.76 7.37
C HIS A 139 -6.30 -11.68 8.18
N LEU A 140 -7.60 -11.53 7.92
CA LEU A 140 -8.50 -10.72 8.72
C LEU A 140 -9.31 -11.62 9.66
N HIS A 141 -9.84 -11.04 10.73
CA HIS A 141 -10.75 -11.73 11.63
C HIS A 141 -12.00 -12.21 10.88
N ASP A 142 -12.51 -13.40 11.20
CA ASP A 142 -13.67 -14.00 10.52
C ASP A 142 -14.94 -13.13 10.52
N LEU A 143 -15.07 -12.19 11.46
CA LEU A 143 -16.17 -11.22 11.54
C LEU A 143 -16.33 -10.42 10.24
N TYR A 144 -15.22 -10.14 9.55
CA TYR A 144 -15.25 -9.41 8.27
C TYR A 144 -15.89 -10.24 7.14
N PHE A 145 -15.89 -11.57 7.22
CA PHE A 145 -16.46 -12.44 6.17
C PHE A 145 -17.86 -12.96 6.52
N GLU A 146 -18.20 -12.98 7.80
CA GLU A 146 -19.48 -13.50 8.29
C GLU A 146 -20.59 -12.46 8.31
N LYS A 147 -20.25 -11.18 8.49
CA LYS A 147 -21.23 -10.10 8.66
C LYS A 147 -21.09 -9.02 7.60
N GLU A 148 -22.20 -8.36 7.32
CA GLU A 148 -22.18 -7.11 6.58
C GLU A 148 -21.60 -5.99 7.45
N ASP A 149 -20.83 -5.10 6.83
CA ASP A 149 -20.38 -3.87 7.50
C ASP A 149 -21.54 -2.88 7.72
N ALA A 150 -21.26 -1.75 8.36
CA ALA A 150 -22.26 -0.71 8.60
C ALA A 150 -22.84 -0.09 7.31
N GLY A 151 -22.24 -0.35 6.15
CA GLY A 151 -22.71 0.05 4.82
C GLY A 151 -23.46 -1.07 4.07
N GLY A 152 -23.71 -2.22 4.70
CA GLY A 152 -24.35 -3.37 4.06
C GLY A 152 -23.44 -4.11 3.08
N ARG A 153 -22.12 -3.96 3.20
CA ARG A 153 -21.13 -4.58 2.32
C ARG A 153 -20.71 -5.92 2.88
N LYS A 154 -20.59 -6.92 2.02
CA LYS A 154 -20.11 -8.26 2.36
C LYS A 154 -18.77 -8.51 1.69
N TYR A 155 -17.83 -9.10 2.42
CA TYR A 155 -16.50 -9.41 1.92
C TYR A 155 -16.35 -10.92 1.71
N ALA A 156 -15.66 -11.31 0.63
CA ALA A 156 -15.34 -12.70 0.34
C ALA A 156 -13.89 -13.01 0.72
N ARG A 157 -13.66 -14.20 1.29
CA ARG A 157 -12.30 -14.65 1.65
C ARG A 157 -11.45 -14.88 0.39
N GLU A 158 -12.10 -15.30 -0.68
CA GLU A 158 -11.50 -15.52 -1.99
C GLU A 158 -10.93 -14.23 -2.59
N ASP A 159 -11.61 -13.09 -2.38
CA ASP A 159 -11.11 -11.80 -2.83
C ASP A 159 -9.85 -11.38 -2.07
N LEU A 160 -9.82 -11.60 -0.74
CA LEU A 160 -8.62 -11.35 0.05
C LEU A 160 -7.45 -12.23 -0.40
N GLU A 161 -7.67 -13.54 -0.59
CA GLU A 161 -6.60 -14.44 -1.02
C GLU A 161 -6.08 -14.12 -2.43
N ARG A 162 -6.96 -13.72 -3.35
CA ARG A 162 -6.58 -13.23 -4.68
C ARG A 162 -5.72 -11.97 -4.56
N SER A 163 -6.19 -10.95 -3.83
CA SER A 163 -5.44 -9.69 -3.67
C SER A 163 -4.13 -9.86 -2.92
N LYS A 164 -4.02 -10.81 -1.98
CA LYS A 164 -2.73 -11.19 -1.36
C LYS A 164 -1.74 -11.71 -2.38
N SER A 165 -2.18 -12.60 -3.27
CA SER A 165 -1.33 -13.16 -4.32
C SER A 165 -0.87 -12.09 -5.31
N GLU A 166 -1.78 -11.22 -5.75
CA GLU A 166 -1.46 -10.07 -6.60
C GLU A 166 -0.46 -9.13 -5.89
N TYR A 167 -0.69 -8.84 -4.61
CA TYR A 167 0.20 -7.99 -3.82
C TYR A 167 1.62 -8.59 -3.70
N TYR A 168 1.74 -9.88 -3.37
CA TYR A 168 3.05 -10.54 -3.31
C TYR A 168 3.76 -10.55 -4.66
N GLN A 169 3.04 -10.80 -5.76
CA GLN A 169 3.60 -10.70 -7.11
C GLN A 169 4.14 -9.30 -7.39
N LEU A 170 3.36 -8.26 -7.10
CA LEU A 170 3.78 -6.86 -7.29
C LEU A 170 4.98 -6.48 -6.43
N MET A 171 5.11 -7.04 -5.22
CA MET A 171 6.24 -6.82 -4.33
C MET A 171 7.47 -7.67 -4.70
N GLY A 172 7.37 -8.58 -5.67
CA GLY A 172 8.42 -9.53 -5.99
C GLY A 172 8.69 -10.52 -4.85
N TRP A 173 7.64 -10.91 -4.13
CA TRP A 173 7.66 -11.93 -3.10
C TRP A 173 7.08 -13.25 -3.63
N GLU A 174 7.46 -14.36 -3.02
CA GLU A 174 6.96 -15.67 -3.40
C GLU A 174 5.48 -15.79 -2.99
N VAL A 175 4.62 -16.19 -3.94
CA VAL A 175 3.17 -16.12 -3.77
C VAL A 175 2.66 -17.07 -2.69
N GLU A 176 3.19 -18.28 -2.61
CA GLU A 176 2.70 -19.32 -1.71
C GLU A 176 3.10 -19.06 -0.24
N SER A 177 4.33 -18.59 -0.02
CA SER A 177 4.89 -18.37 1.31
C SER A 177 4.78 -16.91 1.79
N GLY A 178 4.71 -15.96 0.85
CA GLY A 178 4.82 -14.53 1.12
C GLY A 178 6.23 -14.10 1.54
N ILE A 179 7.26 -14.90 1.24
CA ILE A 179 8.66 -14.60 1.56
C ILE A 179 9.25 -13.74 0.44
N PRO A 180 9.96 -12.63 0.73
CA PRO A 180 10.65 -11.86 -0.29
C PRO A 180 11.63 -12.71 -1.09
N ALA A 181 11.61 -12.61 -2.43
CA ALA A 181 12.56 -13.33 -3.27
C ALA A 181 14.00 -12.82 -3.04
N ALA A 182 14.99 -13.69 -3.23
CA ALA A 182 16.40 -13.31 -3.11
C ALA A 182 16.75 -12.17 -4.08
N SER A 183 16.30 -12.27 -5.34
CA SER A 183 16.45 -11.23 -6.36
C SER A 183 15.84 -9.88 -5.94
N THR A 184 14.69 -9.89 -5.27
CA THR A 184 14.04 -8.68 -4.74
C THR A 184 14.85 -8.06 -3.62
N LEU A 185 15.32 -8.86 -2.66
CA LEU A 185 16.18 -8.40 -1.57
C LEU A 185 17.48 -7.78 -2.13
N GLU A 186 18.13 -8.43 -3.08
CA GLU A 186 19.36 -7.91 -3.71
C GLU A 186 19.12 -6.61 -4.48
N ARG A 187 18.04 -6.54 -5.30
CA ARG A 187 17.64 -5.32 -6.02
C ARG A 187 17.40 -4.13 -5.07
N LEU A 188 16.90 -4.40 -3.86
CA LEU A 188 16.64 -3.38 -2.84
C LEU A 188 17.86 -3.09 -1.95
N GLY A 189 19.03 -3.69 -2.22
CA GLY A 189 20.25 -3.47 -1.44
C GLY A 189 20.30 -4.25 -0.12
N LEU A 190 19.43 -5.23 0.06
CA LEU A 190 19.28 -6.05 1.27
C LEU A 190 20.03 -7.40 1.15
N LYS A 191 21.21 -7.40 0.54
CA LYS A 191 22.00 -8.62 0.29
C LYS A 191 22.28 -9.41 1.56
N GLU A 192 22.67 -8.74 2.65
CA GLU A 192 22.93 -9.39 3.94
C GLU A 192 21.68 -10.06 4.53
N VAL A 193 20.51 -9.47 4.28
CA VAL A 193 19.21 -10.05 4.70
C VAL A 193 18.93 -11.32 3.90
N ALA A 194 19.15 -11.30 2.58
CA ALA A 194 19.02 -12.48 1.74
C ALA A 194 19.95 -13.62 2.20
N GLU A 195 21.22 -13.32 2.47
CA GLU A 195 22.17 -14.29 3.01
C GLU A 195 21.73 -14.83 4.39
N GLY A 196 21.22 -13.96 5.26
CA GLY A 196 20.69 -14.32 6.57
C GLY A 196 19.50 -15.28 6.49
N LEU A 197 18.52 -14.99 5.62
CA LEU A 197 17.37 -15.87 5.40
C LEU A 197 17.79 -17.21 4.76
N LYS A 198 18.74 -17.20 3.83
CA LYS A 198 19.28 -18.41 3.19
C LYS A 198 19.98 -19.32 4.19
N LYS A 199 20.82 -18.76 5.09
CA LYS A 199 21.49 -19.53 6.17
C LYS A 199 20.49 -20.20 7.12
N ARG A 200 19.28 -19.64 7.26
CA ARG A 200 18.18 -20.17 8.06
C ARG A 200 17.29 -21.17 7.32
N GLY A 201 17.55 -21.41 6.03
CA GLY A 201 16.72 -22.29 5.19
C GLY A 201 15.36 -21.68 4.83
N LEU A 202 15.18 -20.37 4.96
CA LEU A 202 13.91 -19.68 4.69
C LEU A 202 13.77 -19.24 3.22
N LEU A 203 14.88 -19.10 2.50
CA LEU A 203 14.88 -18.94 1.05
C LEU A 203 15.08 -20.30 0.39
N ARG A 204 14.19 -20.65 -0.55
CA ARG A 204 14.41 -21.81 -1.41
C ARG A 204 15.66 -21.54 -2.27
N LYS A 205 16.48 -22.57 -2.50
CA LYS A 205 17.57 -22.47 -3.49
C LYS A 205 16.91 -22.23 -4.84
N GLU A 206 17.29 -21.16 -5.53
CA GLU A 206 16.96 -20.99 -6.93
C GLU A 206 17.42 -22.25 -7.67
N SER A 207 16.48 -22.90 -8.35
CA SER A 207 16.70 -24.08 -9.20
C SER A 207 17.32 -23.67 -10.53
#